data_AF-A0A6A4LKK9-F1
#
_entry.id   AF-A0A6A4LKK9-F1
#
_cell.length_a   1.000
_cell.length_b   1.000
_cell.length_c   1.000
_cell.angle_alpha   90.00
_cell.angle_beta   90.00
_cell.angle_gamma   90.00
#
_symmetry.space_group_name_H-M   'P 1'
#
loop_
_entity.id
_entity.type
_entity.pdbx_description
1 polymer ?
#
loop_
_entity_poly.entity_id
_entity_poly.type
_entity_poly.pdbx_seq_one_letter_code
_entity_poly.pdbx_strand_id
1 'polypeptide(L)'
;MALVLHAGSTNKNAFKALIAAEYTGVKVDLVKDFEMGVSNKTPEFLKMNPIGKVPVLETPDGPIFESNAIACYVARLKDANLLYGSSLFENALIEQWIDFASLEIDANILRWFIPRIGFAVYHPPAEEAAISALKRALDALNTHLASNTYLVGHSVTLADIIMTCNFVLGFNRIMTKSFTSEFPNVERYFWTMVNQPNFYKILGDIKQAESVPPVQSAKKPSQTKEPAKPKAKDEPKKETKKESAKPKEEVVGEEEEEAPKPKPKNPLDLLPPSKMILDDWKRLYSNTKTNFREVAVKGINWRDEGSEIDADDSDGCEGLDGLEFESREGETWKKGCAIWHKHKSVLRCTRFWDMYDPEGYSLWFCDYKYNDENTVSFVTLNKVGGFLQRMDLARKYAFGKMLVIGSEPPFKVKGLWLFRGQEIPQFVINECYDMELYEWKKVDISDADQKERVNQMIEDYEPFEGEALLDAKCFK
;
A
#
# COMPACT_ATOMS: atom_id res chain seq x y z
N MET A 1 -25.01 -20.69 -27.97
CA MET A 1 -24.20 -19.84 -28.85
C MET A 1 -22.84 -19.66 -28.17
N ALA A 2 -21.74 -19.62 -28.91
CA ALA A 2 -20.44 -19.31 -28.30
C ALA A 2 -20.32 -17.79 -28.13
N LEU A 3 -19.75 -17.36 -27.00
CA LEU A 3 -19.42 -15.96 -26.76
C LEU A 3 -18.06 -15.66 -27.41
N VAL A 4 -17.85 -14.44 -27.87
CA VAL A 4 -16.62 -14.06 -28.58
C VAL A 4 -15.76 -13.19 -27.68
N LEU A 5 -14.52 -13.60 -27.42
CA LEU A 5 -13.57 -12.89 -26.57
C LEU A 5 -12.47 -12.25 -27.42
N HIS A 6 -12.34 -10.93 -27.32
CA HIS A 6 -11.30 -10.17 -28.00
C HIS A 6 -10.10 -9.94 -27.10
N ALA A 7 -9.00 -10.65 -27.37
CA ALA A 7 -7.69 -10.41 -26.77
C ALA A 7 -6.60 -11.13 -27.57
N GLY A 8 -5.34 -10.75 -27.34
CA GLY A 8 -4.21 -11.55 -27.81
C GLY A 8 -4.14 -12.91 -27.10
N SER A 9 -3.63 -13.94 -27.80
CA SER A 9 -3.59 -15.34 -27.34
C SER A 9 -2.75 -15.59 -26.09
N THR A 10 -1.82 -14.70 -25.75
CA THR A 10 -0.94 -14.81 -24.57
C THR A 10 -1.38 -13.91 -23.41
N ASN A 11 -2.56 -13.29 -23.50
CA ASN A 11 -3.01 -12.32 -22.51
C ASN A 11 -3.52 -13.00 -21.22
N LYS A 12 -2.77 -12.83 -20.12
CA LYS A 12 -3.14 -13.35 -18.79
C LYS A 12 -4.56 -12.96 -18.34
N ASN A 13 -5.04 -11.79 -18.75
CA ASN A 13 -6.35 -11.28 -18.36
C ASN A 13 -7.48 -12.01 -19.12
N ALA A 14 -7.22 -12.46 -20.35
CA ALA A 14 -8.17 -13.27 -21.11
C ALA A 14 -8.28 -14.70 -20.55
N PHE A 15 -7.18 -15.25 -20.02
CA PHE A 15 -7.16 -16.59 -19.43
C PHE A 15 -8.16 -16.76 -18.28
N LYS A 16 -8.46 -15.69 -17.53
CA LYS A 16 -9.46 -15.72 -16.44
C LYS A 16 -10.83 -16.22 -16.95
N ALA A 17 -11.31 -15.64 -18.04
CA ALA A 17 -12.60 -15.98 -18.63
C ALA A 17 -12.56 -17.36 -19.31
N LEU A 18 -11.46 -17.69 -19.98
CA LEU A 18 -11.29 -18.98 -20.66
C LEU A 18 -11.23 -20.15 -19.67
N ILE A 19 -10.54 -20.00 -18.54
CA ILE A 19 -10.49 -21.04 -17.50
C ILE A 19 -11.86 -21.15 -16.81
N ALA A 20 -12.53 -20.04 -16.50
CA ALA A 20 -13.89 -20.07 -15.97
C ALA A 20 -14.87 -20.78 -16.94
N ALA A 21 -14.69 -20.58 -18.24
CA ALA A 21 -15.46 -21.26 -19.28
C ALA A 21 -15.24 -22.79 -19.27
N GLU A 22 -14.01 -23.26 -19.03
CA GLU A 22 -13.71 -24.69 -18.89
C GLU A 22 -14.43 -25.32 -17.69
N TYR A 23 -14.45 -24.64 -16.53
CA TYR A 23 -15.15 -25.14 -15.34
C TYR A 23 -16.67 -25.15 -15.49
N THR A 24 -17.25 -24.20 -16.23
CA THR A 24 -18.71 -24.06 -16.41
C THR A 24 -19.24 -24.76 -17.65
N GLY A 25 -18.35 -25.17 -18.57
CA GLY A 25 -18.72 -25.64 -19.90
C GLY A 25 -19.45 -24.57 -20.72
N VAL A 26 -19.22 -23.28 -20.43
CA VAL A 26 -19.64 -22.17 -21.30
C VAL A 26 -18.67 -22.12 -22.49
N LYS A 27 -19.18 -21.90 -23.70
CA LYS A 27 -18.32 -21.79 -24.89
C LYS A 27 -17.89 -20.35 -25.07
N VAL A 28 -16.59 -20.09 -24.96
CA VAL A 28 -15.97 -18.79 -25.21
C VAL A 28 -14.88 -18.96 -26.26
N ASP A 29 -15.09 -18.38 -27.44
CA ASP A 29 -14.16 -18.43 -28.56
C ASP A 29 -13.28 -17.19 -28.56
N LEU A 30 -11.97 -17.37 -28.45
CA LEU A 30 -11.02 -16.28 -28.60
C LEU A 30 -10.91 -15.88 -30.08
N VAL A 31 -10.99 -14.59 -30.37
CA VAL A 31 -10.84 -14.05 -31.73
C VAL A 31 -9.49 -14.46 -32.31
N LYS A 32 -9.53 -15.02 -33.52
CA LYS A 32 -8.34 -15.36 -34.30
C LYS A 32 -7.70 -14.08 -34.84
N ASP A 33 -6.37 -14.09 -34.96
CA ASP A 33 -5.59 -13.01 -35.58
C ASP A 33 -5.76 -11.64 -34.92
N PHE A 34 -6.01 -11.61 -33.61
CA PHE A 34 -6.06 -10.37 -32.84
C PHE A 34 -4.68 -9.72 -32.72
N GLU A 35 -4.52 -8.50 -33.21
CA GLU A 35 -3.27 -7.74 -33.16
C GLU A 35 -3.38 -6.53 -32.22
N MET A 36 -2.62 -6.56 -31.12
CA MET A 36 -2.58 -5.47 -30.15
C MET A 36 -1.94 -4.22 -30.76
N GLY A 37 -2.63 -3.09 -30.70
CA GLY A 37 -2.27 -1.82 -31.33
C GLY A 37 -3.00 -1.57 -32.66
N VAL A 38 -3.61 -2.61 -33.26
CA VAL A 38 -4.35 -2.53 -34.53
C VAL A 38 -5.82 -2.86 -34.29
N SER A 39 -6.13 -4.10 -33.91
CA SER A 39 -7.50 -4.58 -33.70
C SER A 39 -8.24 -3.79 -32.62
N ASN A 40 -7.56 -3.45 -31.51
CA ASN A 40 -8.17 -2.67 -30.41
C ASN A 40 -8.25 -1.16 -30.66
N LYS A 41 -7.85 -0.68 -31.83
CA LYS A 41 -7.89 0.74 -32.23
C LYS A 41 -8.91 1.02 -33.32
N THR A 42 -9.59 -0.01 -33.84
CA THR A 42 -10.64 0.17 -34.84
C THR A 42 -11.86 0.88 -34.23
N PRO A 43 -12.61 1.68 -35.00
CA PRO A 43 -13.85 2.30 -34.52
C PRO A 43 -14.86 1.28 -33.97
N GLU A 44 -14.91 0.09 -34.55
CA GLU A 44 -15.79 -1.00 -34.12
C GLU A 44 -15.41 -1.51 -32.73
N PHE A 45 -14.11 -1.69 -32.47
CA PHE A 45 -13.63 -2.10 -31.15
C PHE A 45 -13.83 -1.01 -30.11
N LEU A 46 -13.55 0.25 -30.46
CA LEU A 46 -13.70 1.39 -29.55
C LEU A 46 -15.16 1.66 -29.16
N LYS A 47 -16.14 1.25 -29.98
CA LYS A 47 -17.56 1.23 -29.59
C LYS A 47 -17.85 0.22 -28.47
N MET A 48 -17.11 -0.89 -28.42
CA MET A 48 -17.26 -1.89 -27.37
C MET A 48 -16.51 -1.54 -26.09
N ASN A 49 -15.30 -0.98 -26.22
CA ASN A 49 -14.52 -0.47 -25.10
C ASN A 49 -13.88 0.87 -25.49
N PRO A 50 -14.39 2.00 -24.99
CA PRO A 50 -13.87 3.34 -25.31
C PRO A 50 -12.41 3.56 -24.96
N ILE A 51 -11.85 2.79 -24.01
CA ILE A 51 -10.44 2.88 -23.61
C ILE A 51 -9.53 2.09 -24.57
N GLY A 52 -10.10 1.20 -25.39
CA GLY A 52 -9.37 0.34 -26.31
C GLY A 52 -8.47 -0.67 -25.60
N LYS A 53 -8.85 -1.10 -24.40
CA LYS A 53 -8.16 -2.15 -23.63
C LYS A 53 -8.77 -3.52 -23.92
N VAL A 54 -7.99 -4.56 -23.65
CA VAL A 54 -8.38 -5.97 -23.76
C VAL A 54 -8.24 -6.66 -22.40
N PRO A 55 -9.04 -7.70 -22.10
CA PRO A 55 -10.06 -8.32 -22.96
C PRO A 55 -11.39 -7.56 -23.06
N VAL A 56 -12.17 -7.87 -24.10
CA VAL A 56 -13.59 -7.50 -24.27
C VAL A 56 -14.38 -8.73 -24.70
N LEU A 57 -15.50 -9.01 -24.05
CA LEU A 57 -16.40 -10.11 -24.38
C LEU A 57 -17.64 -9.59 -25.11
N GLU A 58 -17.95 -10.13 -26.27
CA GLU A 58 -19.24 -9.91 -26.93
C GLU A 58 -20.29 -10.86 -26.35
N THR A 59 -21.44 -10.30 -26.00
CA THR A 59 -22.62 -11.05 -25.56
C THR A 59 -23.85 -10.62 -26.35
N PRO A 60 -24.93 -11.42 -26.38
CA PRO A 60 -26.18 -11.04 -27.04
C PRO A 60 -26.77 -9.71 -26.55
N ASP A 61 -26.52 -9.35 -25.29
CA ASP A 61 -27.06 -8.14 -24.65
C ASP A 61 -26.11 -6.93 -24.76
N GLY A 62 -24.91 -7.13 -25.31
CA GLY A 62 -23.90 -6.10 -25.49
C GLY A 62 -22.50 -6.52 -25.04
N PRO A 63 -21.49 -5.67 -25.27
CA PRO A 63 -20.11 -5.96 -24.89
C PRO A 63 -19.86 -5.75 -23.38
N ILE A 64 -19.02 -6.60 -22.80
CA ILE A 64 -18.51 -6.49 -21.42
C ILE A 64 -17.00 -6.31 -21.49
N PHE A 65 -16.47 -5.28 -20.84
CA PHE A 65 -15.03 -5.06 -20.65
C PHE A 65 -14.68 -5.12 -19.15
N GLU A 66 -13.38 -5.13 -18.84
CA GLU A 66 -12.78 -5.53 -17.55
C GLU A 66 -12.73 -7.04 -17.33
N SER A 67 -11.51 -7.56 -17.18
CA SER A 67 -11.26 -9.00 -17.17
C SER A 67 -11.92 -9.76 -16.03
N ASN A 68 -12.01 -9.16 -14.84
CA ASN A 68 -12.67 -9.77 -13.69
C ASN A 68 -14.19 -9.81 -13.93
N ALA A 69 -14.79 -8.73 -14.45
CA ALA A 69 -16.22 -8.68 -14.78
C ALA A 69 -16.60 -9.71 -15.83
N ILE A 70 -15.78 -9.86 -16.88
CA ILE A 70 -15.96 -10.90 -17.92
C ILE A 70 -15.94 -12.30 -17.29
N ALA A 71 -14.95 -12.59 -16.43
CA ALA A 71 -14.86 -13.90 -15.76
C ALA A 71 -16.05 -14.17 -14.84
N CYS A 72 -16.50 -13.16 -14.09
CA CYS A 72 -17.72 -13.23 -13.26
C CYS A 72 -18.96 -13.51 -14.10
N TYR A 73 -19.12 -12.82 -15.23
CA TYR A 73 -20.23 -13.05 -16.14
C TYR A 73 -20.24 -14.49 -16.67
N VAL A 74 -19.09 -14.97 -17.18
CA VAL A 74 -18.95 -16.35 -17.68
C VAL A 74 -19.27 -17.37 -16.59
N ALA A 75 -18.78 -17.16 -15.36
CA ALA A 75 -19.07 -18.05 -14.23
C ALA A 75 -20.56 -18.07 -13.87
N ARG A 76 -21.27 -16.94 -13.98
CA ARG A 76 -22.68 -16.83 -13.58
C ARG A 76 -23.67 -17.25 -14.67
N LEU A 77 -23.22 -17.54 -15.89
CA LEU A 77 -24.12 -17.95 -16.99
C LEU A 77 -24.75 -19.34 -16.81
N LYS A 78 -24.26 -20.15 -15.86
CA LYS A 78 -24.87 -21.43 -15.52
C LYS A 78 -25.00 -21.59 -14.02
N ASP A 79 -26.21 -21.77 -13.53
CA ASP A 79 -26.51 -21.86 -12.08
C ASP A 79 -25.87 -23.06 -11.36
N ALA A 80 -25.45 -24.09 -12.11
CA ALA A 80 -24.92 -25.34 -11.56
C ALA A 80 -23.39 -25.33 -11.38
N ASN A 81 -22.80 -24.24 -10.86
CA ASN A 81 -21.38 -24.23 -10.52
C ASN A 81 -21.07 -23.46 -9.23
N LEU A 82 -19.95 -23.82 -8.58
CA LEU A 82 -19.51 -23.25 -7.31
C LEU A 82 -18.46 -22.15 -7.48
N LEU A 83 -18.16 -21.70 -8.71
CA LEU A 83 -17.09 -20.72 -8.92
C LEU A 83 -17.38 -19.37 -8.28
N TYR A 84 -18.66 -19.08 -8.02
CA TYR A 84 -19.12 -17.82 -7.43
C TYR A 84 -19.66 -17.99 -6.00
N GLY A 85 -19.37 -19.12 -5.35
CA GLY A 85 -19.83 -19.44 -4.01
C GLY A 85 -21.32 -19.82 -3.97
N SER A 86 -21.74 -20.35 -2.82
CA SER A 86 -23.11 -20.84 -2.58
C SER A 86 -23.90 -19.98 -1.60
N SER A 87 -23.24 -19.02 -0.94
CA SER A 87 -23.84 -18.10 0.03
C SER A 87 -23.33 -16.68 -0.20
N LEU A 88 -24.07 -15.68 0.31
CA LEU A 88 -23.64 -14.28 0.30
C LEU A 88 -22.27 -14.08 0.97
N PHE A 89 -21.96 -14.87 2.00
CA PHE A 89 -20.69 -14.78 2.69
C PHE A 89 -19.54 -15.32 1.83
N GLU A 90 -19.69 -16.50 1.23
CA GLU A 90 -18.69 -17.03 0.28
C GLU A 90 -18.50 -16.10 -0.92
N ASN A 91 -19.60 -15.49 -1.38
CA ASN A 91 -19.57 -14.49 -2.43
C ASN A 91 -18.66 -13.31 -2.10
N ALA A 92 -18.85 -12.73 -0.91
CA ALA A 92 -18.04 -11.62 -0.42
C ALA A 92 -16.57 -12.01 -0.24
N LEU A 93 -16.29 -13.24 0.23
CA LEU A 93 -14.92 -13.74 0.32
C LEU A 93 -14.27 -13.91 -1.06
N ILE A 94 -15.01 -14.36 -2.07
CA ILE A 94 -14.52 -14.48 -3.44
C ILE A 94 -14.19 -13.08 -3.98
N GLU A 95 -15.09 -12.12 -3.84
CA GLU A 95 -14.87 -10.73 -4.25
C GLU A 95 -13.66 -10.10 -3.52
N GLN A 96 -13.53 -10.33 -2.21
CA GLN A 96 -12.37 -9.89 -1.42
C GLN A 96 -11.06 -10.36 -2.05
N TRP A 97 -10.96 -11.64 -2.42
CA TRP A 97 -9.74 -12.18 -3.02
C TRP A 97 -9.53 -11.74 -4.47
N ILE A 98 -10.60 -11.48 -5.23
CA ILE A 98 -10.52 -10.89 -6.58
C ILE A 98 -9.91 -9.48 -6.53
N ASP A 99 -10.37 -8.67 -5.58
CA ASP A 99 -9.88 -7.31 -5.38
C ASP A 99 -8.45 -7.34 -4.86
N PHE A 100 -8.16 -8.18 -3.86
CA PHE A 100 -6.80 -8.38 -3.36
C PHE A 100 -5.85 -8.82 -4.48
N ALA A 101 -6.24 -9.79 -5.32
CA ALA A 101 -5.43 -10.25 -6.44
C ALA A 101 -5.15 -9.13 -7.45
N SER A 102 -6.05 -8.16 -7.60
CA SER A 102 -5.92 -7.07 -8.57
C SER A 102 -5.09 -5.91 -8.01
N LEU A 103 -5.33 -5.53 -6.75
CA LEU A 103 -4.78 -4.33 -6.13
C LEU A 103 -3.44 -4.59 -5.42
N GLU A 104 -3.28 -5.76 -4.80
CA GLU A 104 -2.11 -6.08 -3.98
C GLU A 104 -1.10 -6.98 -4.71
N ILE A 105 -1.58 -7.82 -5.63
CA ILE A 105 -0.73 -8.74 -6.39
C ILE A 105 -0.43 -8.19 -7.79
N ASP A 106 -1.44 -8.06 -8.66
CA ASP A 106 -1.21 -7.72 -10.08
C ASP A 106 -0.61 -6.33 -10.25
N ALA A 107 -1.12 -5.33 -9.53
CA ALA A 107 -0.62 -3.97 -9.60
C ALA A 107 0.88 -3.87 -9.23
N ASN A 108 1.31 -4.59 -8.18
CA ASN A 108 2.70 -4.58 -7.74
C ASN A 108 3.61 -5.41 -8.67
N ILE A 109 3.13 -6.55 -9.20
CA ILE A 109 3.83 -7.32 -10.24
C ILE A 109 4.05 -6.45 -11.49
N LEU A 110 3.03 -5.74 -11.96
CA LEU A 110 3.14 -4.86 -13.13
C LEU A 110 4.09 -3.68 -12.86
N ARG A 111 4.03 -3.07 -11.67
CA ARG A 111 4.90 -1.95 -11.29
C ARG A 111 6.36 -2.36 -11.19
N TRP A 112 6.64 -3.62 -10.86
CA TRP A 112 7.99 -4.19 -10.93
C TRP A 112 8.39 -4.53 -12.37
N PHE A 113 7.54 -5.24 -13.11
CA PHE A 113 7.91 -5.80 -14.42
C PHE A 113 7.99 -4.77 -15.56
N ILE A 114 6.97 -3.90 -15.69
CA ILE A 114 6.81 -3.04 -16.87
C ILE A 114 7.99 -2.07 -17.09
N PRO A 115 8.57 -1.42 -16.05
CA PRO A 115 9.75 -0.59 -16.23
C PRO A 115 11.00 -1.36 -16.67
N ARG A 116 11.17 -2.59 -16.16
CA ARG A 116 12.33 -3.46 -16.49
C ARG A 116 12.40 -3.80 -17.98
N ILE A 117 11.24 -3.99 -18.61
CA ILE A 117 11.12 -4.28 -20.04
C ILE A 117 10.96 -3.03 -20.92
N GLY A 118 11.17 -1.82 -20.37
CA GLY A 118 11.22 -0.58 -21.13
C GLY A 118 9.86 0.01 -21.54
N PHE A 119 8.75 -0.50 -20.99
CA PHE A 119 7.40 0.03 -21.25
C PHE A 119 6.96 1.10 -20.24
N ALA A 120 7.78 1.36 -19.22
CA ALA A 120 7.66 2.49 -18.32
C ALA A 120 9.06 2.98 -17.91
N VAL A 121 9.12 4.18 -17.33
CA VAL A 121 10.38 4.73 -16.80
C VAL A 121 10.82 3.90 -15.61
N TYR A 122 12.06 3.39 -15.66
CA TYR A 122 12.68 2.70 -14.55
C TYR A 122 13.14 3.70 -13.48
N HIS A 123 12.68 3.48 -12.24
CA HIS A 123 13.05 4.26 -11.07
C HIS A 123 13.28 3.31 -9.89
N PRO A 124 14.54 3.08 -9.45
CA PRO A 124 14.85 2.05 -8.45
C PRO A 124 14.03 2.13 -7.16
N PRO A 125 13.85 3.31 -6.52
CA PRO A 125 13.03 3.39 -5.30
C PRO A 125 11.56 2.99 -5.53
N ALA A 126 11.01 3.22 -6.72
CA ALA A 126 9.64 2.80 -7.04
C ALA A 126 9.53 1.28 -7.24
N GLU A 127 10.58 0.65 -7.75
CA GLU A 127 10.64 -0.80 -7.86
C GLU A 127 10.81 -1.46 -6.48
N GLU A 128 11.73 -0.96 -5.65
CA GLU A 128 11.92 -1.44 -4.28
C GLU A 128 10.63 -1.37 -3.46
N ALA A 129 9.88 -0.26 -3.60
CA ALA A 129 8.57 -0.10 -2.98
C ALA A 129 7.54 -1.12 -3.49
N ALA A 130 7.52 -1.39 -4.81
CA ALA A 130 6.62 -2.38 -5.40
C ALA A 130 6.96 -3.80 -4.93
N ILE A 131 8.25 -4.15 -4.86
CA ILE A 131 8.72 -5.43 -4.34
C ILE A 131 8.33 -5.58 -2.86
N SER A 132 8.54 -4.55 -2.04
CA SER A 132 8.18 -4.58 -0.61
C SER A 132 6.66 -4.74 -0.42
N ALA A 133 5.85 -4.02 -1.20
CA ALA A 133 4.39 -4.15 -1.16
C ALA A 133 3.93 -5.55 -1.61
N LEU A 134 4.51 -6.09 -2.69
CA LEU A 134 4.22 -7.44 -3.15
C LEU A 134 4.59 -8.49 -2.09
N LYS A 135 5.76 -8.38 -1.45
CA LYS A 135 6.17 -9.29 -0.37
C LYS A 135 5.17 -9.27 0.80
N ARG A 136 4.68 -8.09 1.20
CA ARG A 136 3.66 -7.96 2.24
C ARG A 136 2.36 -8.68 1.86
N ALA A 137 1.92 -8.53 0.62
CA ALA A 137 0.74 -9.22 0.12
C ALA A 137 0.95 -10.75 0.07
N LEU A 138 2.13 -11.19 -0.37
CA LEU A 138 2.53 -12.59 -0.38
C LEU A 138 2.61 -13.19 1.02
N ASP A 139 3.08 -12.45 2.04
CA ASP A 139 3.08 -12.90 3.44
C ASP A 139 1.67 -13.15 3.97
N ALA A 140 0.74 -12.23 3.69
CA ALA A 140 -0.66 -12.38 4.07
C ALA A 140 -1.27 -13.61 3.40
N LEU A 141 -1.01 -13.77 2.09
CA LEU A 141 -1.49 -14.92 1.32
C LEU A 141 -0.84 -16.23 1.79
N ASN A 142 0.46 -16.22 2.10
CA ASN A 142 1.21 -17.37 2.59
C ASN A 142 0.68 -17.86 3.94
N THR A 143 0.26 -16.92 4.78
CA THR A 143 -0.40 -17.20 6.06
C THR A 143 -1.78 -17.81 5.83
N HIS A 144 -2.61 -17.20 4.98
CA HIS A 144 -3.93 -17.73 4.64
C HIS A 144 -3.85 -19.16 4.08
N LEU A 145 -2.93 -19.40 3.15
CA LEU A 145 -2.75 -20.69 2.50
C LEU A 145 -2.06 -21.72 3.41
N ALA A 146 -1.60 -21.37 4.61
CA ALA A 146 -0.97 -22.34 5.51
C ALA A 146 -1.95 -23.47 5.90
N SER A 147 -3.23 -23.14 6.08
CA SER A 147 -4.30 -24.08 6.44
C SER A 147 -5.37 -24.25 5.36
N ASN A 148 -5.21 -23.64 4.19
CA ASN A 148 -6.20 -23.66 3.11
C ASN A 148 -5.58 -24.15 1.79
N THR A 149 -6.26 -25.07 1.12
CA THR A 149 -5.85 -25.56 -0.22
C THR A 149 -6.20 -24.55 -1.32
N TYR A 150 -7.36 -23.92 -1.20
CA TYR A 150 -7.90 -22.89 -2.10
C TYR A 150 -8.18 -21.61 -1.31
N LEU A 151 -8.46 -20.51 -1.99
CA LEU A 151 -8.69 -19.21 -1.34
C LEU A 151 -10.01 -19.14 -0.57
N VAL A 152 -11.05 -19.80 -1.08
CA VAL A 152 -12.38 -19.82 -0.47
C VAL A 152 -12.95 -21.24 -0.48
N GLY A 153 -13.35 -21.73 0.69
CA GLY A 153 -13.95 -23.06 0.84
C GLY A 153 -12.97 -24.20 0.52
N HIS A 154 -13.50 -25.28 -0.07
CA HIS A 154 -12.77 -26.53 -0.31
C HIS A 154 -12.66 -26.91 -1.80
N SER A 155 -12.96 -25.98 -2.71
CA SER A 155 -12.90 -26.18 -4.16
C SER A 155 -12.43 -24.92 -4.87
N VAL A 156 -12.00 -25.07 -6.13
CA VAL A 156 -11.63 -23.93 -6.99
C VAL A 156 -12.82 -22.98 -7.16
N THR A 157 -12.55 -21.69 -6.96
CA THR A 157 -13.48 -20.58 -7.20
C THR A 157 -12.89 -19.56 -8.19
N LEU A 158 -13.65 -18.52 -8.53
CA LEU A 158 -13.12 -17.39 -9.32
C LEU A 158 -11.96 -16.68 -8.61
N ALA A 159 -11.93 -16.67 -7.28
CA ALA A 159 -10.81 -16.13 -6.53
C ALA A 159 -9.51 -16.83 -6.95
N ASP A 160 -9.55 -18.17 -7.02
CA ASP A 160 -8.38 -18.96 -7.35
C ASP A 160 -7.95 -18.78 -8.82
N ILE A 161 -8.93 -18.75 -9.73
CA ILE A 161 -8.71 -18.53 -11.17
C ILE A 161 -8.02 -17.17 -11.39
N ILE A 162 -8.59 -16.10 -10.82
CA ILE A 162 -8.10 -14.73 -11.02
C ILE A 162 -6.73 -14.55 -10.36
N MET A 163 -6.56 -15.03 -9.13
CA MET A 163 -5.28 -14.98 -8.42
C MET A 163 -4.18 -15.68 -9.22
N THR A 164 -4.44 -16.90 -9.69
CA THR A 164 -3.46 -17.68 -10.45
C THR A 164 -3.11 -16.99 -11.76
N CYS A 165 -4.08 -16.50 -12.53
CA CYS A 165 -3.82 -15.77 -13.77
C CYS A 165 -2.99 -14.50 -13.54
N ASN A 166 -3.20 -13.77 -12.44
CA ASN A 166 -2.39 -12.61 -12.09
C ASN A 166 -0.96 -13.02 -11.71
N PHE A 167 -0.78 -14.15 -11.03
CA PHE A 167 0.54 -14.69 -10.69
C PHE A 167 1.35 -15.19 -11.89
N VAL A 168 0.71 -15.66 -12.96
CA VAL A 168 1.40 -16.22 -14.14
C VAL A 168 2.50 -15.29 -14.66
N LEU A 169 2.25 -13.98 -14.72
CA LEU A 169 3.25 -13.02 -15.16
C LEU A 169 4.44 -12.96 -14.20
N GLY A 170 4.16 -12.87 -12.90
CA GLY A 170 5.17 -12.84 -11.85
C GLY A 170 6.06 -14.08 -11.88
N PHE A 171 5.46 -15.27 -11.80
CA PHE A 171 6.20 -16.54 -11.79
C PHE A 171 7.00 -16.76 -13.08
N ASN A 172 6.46 -16.43 -14.26
CA ASN A 172 7.18 -16.64 -15.52
C ASN A 172 8.30 -15.63 -15.78
N ARG A 173 8.23 -14.42 -15.18
CA ARG A 173 9.09 -13.31 -15.61
C ARG A 173 9.98 -12.72 -14.54
N ILE A 174 9.60 -12.69 -13.28
CA ILE A 174 10.33 -11.90 -12.26
C ILE A 174 10.49 -12.60 -10.90
N MET A 175 9.60 -13.52 -10.53
CA MET A 175 9.64 -14.19 -9.23
C MET A 175 10.49 -15.46 -9.32
N THR A 176 11.79 -15.31 -9.07
CA THR A 176 12.75 -16.41 -9.09
C THR A 176 12.50 -17.41 -7.96
N LYS A 177 13.11 -18.60 -8.06
CA LYS A 177 12.99 -19.61 -7.00
C LYS A 177 13.47 -19.10 -5.64
N SER A 178 14.52 -18.28 -5.62
CA SER A 178 15.00 -17.62 -4.40
C SER A 178 13.91 -16.73 -3.80
N PHE A 179 13.27 -15.89 -4.62
CA PHE A 179 12.18 -15.02 -4.19
C PHE A 179 10.95 -15.80 -3.68
N THR A 180 10.51 -16.84 -4.41
CA THR A 180 9.30 -17.59 -4.02
C THR A 180 9.52 -18.51 -2.83
N SER A 181 10.76 -18.89 -2.54
CA SER A 181 11.10 -19.73 -1.39
C SER A 181 10.78 -19.08 -0.04
N GLU A 182 10.66 -17.75 0.01
CA GLU A 182 10.18 -16.99 1.16
C GLU A 182 8.69 -17.26 1.45
N PHE A 183 7.92 -17.72 0.45
CA PHE A 183 6.46 -17.90 0.50
C PHE A 183 6.05 -19.32 0.07
N PRO A 184 6.46 -20.38 0.80
CA PRO A 184 6.30 -21.76 0.36
C PRO A 184 4.84 -22.18 0.15
N ASN A 185 3.90 -21.63 0.93
CA ASN A 185 2.47 -21.96 0.80
C ASN A 185 1.85 -21.35 -0.46
N VAL A 186 2.32 -20.16 -0.85
CA VAL A 186 1.92 -19.51 -2.11
C VAL A 186 2.51 -20.26 -3.29
N GLU A 187 3.78 -20.65 -3.21
CA GLU A 187 4.42 -21.43 -4.27
C GLU A 187 3.70 -22.79 -4.46
N ARG A 188 3.41 -23.52 -3.37
CA ARG A 188 2.65 -24.77 -3.40
C ARG A 188 1.25 -24.57 -3.99
N TYR A 189 0.57 -23.48 -3.61
CA TYR A 189 -0.74 -23.14 -4.17
C TYR A 189 -0.67 -22.87 -5.67
N PHE A 190 0.25 -22.01 -6.13
CA PHE A 190 0.39 -21.67 -7.55
C PHE A 190 0.62 -22.90 -8.41
N TRP A 191 1.56 -23.77 -8.01
CA TRP A 191 1.83 -25.02 -8.74
C TRP A 191 0.67 -26.01 -8.68
N THR A 192 -0.08 -26.05 -7.58
CA THR A 192 -1.32 -26.85 -7.51
C THR A 192 -2.32 -26.35 -8.54
N MET A 193 -2.52 -25.04 -8.65
CA MET A 193 -3.51 -24.44 -9.54
C MET A 193 -3.16 -24.59 -11.03
N VAL A 194 -1.94 -24.23 -11.45
CA VAL A 194 -1.57 -24.28 -12.88
C VAL A 194 -1.52 -25.70 -13.45
N ASN A 195 -1.36 -26.72 -12.60
CA ASN A 195 -1.37 -28.13 -12.99
C ASN A 195 -2.76 -28.77 -12.97
N GLN A 196 -3.82 -28.05 -12.57
CA GLN A 196 -5.18 -28.54 -12.74
C GLN A 196 -5.52 -28.64 -14.24
N PRO A 197 -6.25 -29.68 -14.70
CA PRO A 197 -6.51 -29.88 -16.13
C PRO A 197 -7.12 -28.67 -16.84
N ASN A 198 -8.08 -27.99 -16.19
CA ASN A 198 -8.76 -26.82 -16.74
C ASN A 198 -7.83 -25.60 -16.86
N PHE A 199 -6.86 -25.47 -15.95
CA PHE A 199 -5.84 -24.42 -16.02
C PHE A 199 -4.80 -24.76 -17.09
N TYR A 200 -4.26 -25.98 -17.05
CA TYR A 200 -3.22 -26.45 -17.96
C TYR A 200 -3.65 -26.34 -19.42
N LYS A 201 -4.91 -26.66 -19.73
CA LYS A 201 -5.45 -26.53 -21.10
C LYS A 201 -5.34 -25.10 -21.66
N ILE A 202 -5.43 -24.07 -20.82
CA ILE A 202 -5.40 -22.67 -21.24
C ILE A 202 -3.99 -22.06 -21.08
N LEU A 203 -3.32 -22.37 -19.97
CA LEU A 203 -2.02 -21.80 -19.62
C LEU A 203 -0.84 -22.51 -20.30
N GLY A 204 -0.99 -23.80 -20.61
CA GLY A 204 0.09 -24.67 -21.05
C GLY A 204 1.17 -24.84 -19.98
N ASP A 205 2.37 -25.20 -20.42
CA ASP A 205 3.53 -25.35 -19.53
C ASP A 205 4.02 -24.00 -19.03
N ILE A 206 3.96 -23.81 -17.71
CA ILE A 206 4.48 -22.63 -17.02
C ILE A 206 5.89 -22.91 -16.52
N LYS A 207 6.83 -21.98 -16.76
CA LYS A 207 8.23 -22.09 -16.33
C LYS A 207 8.57 -20.95 -15.41
N GLN A 208 9.10 -21.27 -14.23
CA GLN A 208 9.52 -20.24 -13.30
C GLN A 208 10.68 -19.41 -13.85
N ALA A 209 10.70 -18.12 -13.50
CA ALA A 209 11.77 -17.21 -13.85
C ALA A 209 13.09 -17.68 -13.22
N GLU A 210 14.12 -17.86 -14.06
CA GLU A 210 15.47 -18.16 -13.58
C GLU A 210 16.17 -16.91 -13.04
N SER A 211 15.85 -15.75 -13.61
CA SER A 211 16.40 -14.44 -13.21
C SER A 211 15.38 -13.33 -13.44
N VAL A 212 15.57 -12.21 -12.72
CA VAL A 212 14.83 -10.97 -12.99
C VAL A 212 15.41 -10.33 -14.26
N PRO A 213 14.60 -9.86 -15.23
CA PRO A 213 15.10 -9.25 -16.45
C PRO A 213 16.01 -8.04 -16.13
N PRO A 214 17.10 -7.87 -16.89
CA PRO A 214 17.93 -6.68 -16.75
C PRO A 214 17.12 -5.45 -17.16
N VAL A 215 17.41 -4.32 -16.52
CA VAL A 215 16.78 -3.04 -16.88
C VAL A 215 17.19 -2.67 -18.30
N GLN A 216 16.24 -2.61 -19.22
CA GLN A 216 16.52 -2.17 -20.58
C GLN A 216 16.87 -0.67 -20.59
N SER A 217 17.92 -0.30 -21.30
CA SER A 217 18.21 1.11 -21.60
C SER A 217 17.03 1.68 -22.40
N ALA A 218 16.46 2.79 -21.92
CA ALA A 218 15.24 3.37 -22.46
C ALA A 218 15.35 3.56 -23.98
N LYS A 219 14.59 2.77 -24.76
CA LYS A 219 14.26 3.18 -26.12
C LYS A 219 13.42 4.45 -26.00
N LYS A 220 13.89 5.54 -26.61
CA LYS A 220 13.08 6.76 -26.79
C LYS A 220 11.68 6.34 -27.24
N PRO A 221 10.60 6.87 -26.64
CA PRO A 221 9.26 6.56 -27.08
C PRO A 221 9.19 6.80 -28.59
N SER A 222 8.83 5.75 -29.33
CA SER A 222 8.62 5.82 -30.78
C SER A 222 7.60 6.92 -31.03
N GLN A 223 8.07 8.08 -31.50
CA GLN A 223 7.19 9.06 -32.11
C GLN A 223 6.39 8.33 -33.18
N THR A 224 5.08 8.36 -33.03
CA THR A 224 4.11 8.06 -34.07
C THR A 224 4.59 8.65 -35.39
N LYS A 225 4.88 7.78 -36.37
CA LYS A 225 5.07 8.21 -37.75
C LYS A 225 3.75 8.83 -38.23
N GLU A 226 3.68 10.16 -38.24
CA GLU A 226 2.69 10.85 -39.05
C GLU A 226 2.91 10.50 -40.54
N PRO A 227 1.83 10.30 -41.31
CA PRO A 227 1.93 9.90 -42.70
C PRO A 227 2.44 11.06 -43.56
N ALA A 228 3.51 10.78 -44.32
CA ALA A 228 4.12 11.69 -45.27
C ALA A 228 3.20 11.98 -46.48
N LYS A 229 3.17 13.24 -46.92
CA LYS A 229 2.82 13.65 -48.29
C LYS A 229 3.49 15.01 -48.64
N PRO A 230 3.68 15.37 -49.93
CA PRO A 230 4.98 15.34 -50.59
C PRO A 230 5.56 16.71 -51.01
N LYS A 231 6.85 16.66 -51.37
CA LYS A 231 7.78 17.72 -51.81
C LYS A 231 7.24 18.79 -52.77
N ALA A 232 7.73 20.02 -52.59
CA ALA A 232 8.05 20.96 -53.67
C ALA A 232 9.42 21.62 -53.40
N LYS A 233 10.17 21.87 -54.49
CA LYS A 233 11.60 22.26 -54.58
C LYS A 233 11.77 23.76 -54.90
N ASP A 234 13.05 24.19 -54.84
CA ASP A 234 13.71 25.38 -55.44
C ASP A 234 13.66 26.70 -54.63
N GLU A 235 14.70 27.53 -54.48
CA GLU A 235 16.19 27.52 -54.62
C GLU A 235 16.68 28.89 -53.99
N PRO A 236 17.96 29.37 -54.03
CA PRO A 236 18.67 29.93 -52.86
C PRO A 236 19.23 31.40 -52.98
N LYS A 237 20.01 31.83 -51.95
CA LYS A 237 20.85 33.06 -51.75
C LYS A 237 20.15 34.21 -50.96
N LYS A 238 20.78 35.04 -50.11
CA LYS A 238 22.19 35.48 -49.94
C LYS A 238 22.44 36.15 -48.55
N GLU A 239 23.73 36.22 -48.21
CA GLU A 239 24.49 36.80 -47.08
C GLU A 239 24.06 38.13 -46.42
N THR A 240 24.36 38.33 -45.12
CA THR A 240 25.40 39.31 -44.65
C THR A 240 25.77 39.18 -43.15
N LYS A 241 27.03 39.53 -42.85
CA LYS A 241 27.86 39.34 -41.62
C LYS A 241 27.75 40.46 -40.56
N LYS A 242 28.08 40.11 -39.30
CA LYS A 242 29.08 40.69 -38.33
C LYS A 242 28.58 40.45 -36.90
N GLU A 243 29.14 39.60 -36.04
CA GLU A 243 30.50 39.46 -35.46
C GLU A 243 30.89 40.55 -34.46
N SER A 244 30.88 40.18 -33.16
CA SER A 244 31.93 40.38 -32.13
C SER A 244 31.36 39.98 -30.75
N ALA A 245 32.07 39.44 -29.77
CA ALA A 245 33.34 38.71 -29.60
C ALA A 245 33.30 38.23 -28.13
N LYS A 246 33.34 36.91 -27.84
CA LYS A 246 34.44 36.14 -27.16
C LYS A 246 34.64 36.42 -25.65
N PRO A 247 35.32 35.56 -24.86
CA PRO A 247 35.75 34.14 -25.04
C PRO A 247 35.40 33.23 -23.81
N LYS A 248 35.18 31.90 -23.87
CA LYS A 248 36.03 30.71 -24.17
C LYS A 248 37.35 30.61 -23.41
N GLU A 249 37.50 29.54 -22.62
CA GLU A 249 38.62 28.57 -22.54
C GLU A 249 38.39 27.66 -21.31
N GLU A 250 38.69 26.36 -21.28
CA GLU A 250 39.05 25.36 -22.28
C GLU A 250 38.89 23.96 -21.63
N VAL A 251 38.78 22.93 -22.47
CA VAL A 251 38.70 21.49 -22.15
C VAL A 251 40.15 20.95 -22.34
N VAL A 252 40.74 20.04 -21.57
CA VAL A 252 40.64 18.56 -21.56
C VAL A 252 41.83 18.06 -20.69
N GLY A 253 41.66 16.96 -19.95
CA GLY A 253 42.77 16.13 -19.47
C GLY A 253 42.26 14.79 -18.92
N GLU A 254 42.66 13.69 -19.55
CA GLU A 254 42.19 12.31 -19.39
C GLU A 254 42.68 11.60 -18.11
N GLU A 255 41.83 10.66 -17.66
CA GLU A 255 42.04 9.38 -16.96
C GLU A 255 43.19 9.19 -15.94
N GLU A 256 42.79 8.99 -14.68
CA GLU A 256 43.31 7.92 -13.82
C GLU A 256 42.14 7.32 -13.01
N GLU A 257 42.00 5.99 -13.05
CA GLU A 257 41.09 5.22 -12.20
C GLU A 257 41.47 5.39 -10.73
N GLU A 258 40.62 6.03 -9.93
CA GLU A 258 40.64 5.89 -8.48
C GLU A 258 39.22 5.55 -7.97
N ALA A 259 39.13 4.48 -7.18
CA ALA A 259 37.90 3.89 -6.66
C ALA A 259 36.93 4.94 -6.05
N PRO A 260 35.59 4.74 -6.15
CA PRO A 260 34.64 5.70 -5.62
C PRO A 260 34.80 5.82 -4.10
N LYS A 261 35.24 7.00 -3.65
CA LYS A 261 35.28 7.38 -2.23
C LYS A 261 33.88 7.20 -1.61
N PRO A 262 33.80 6.66 -0.39
CA PRO A 262 32.52 6.41 0.28
C PRO A 262 31.75 7.72 0.46
N LYS A 263 30.44 7.69 0.18
CA LYS A 263 29.53 8.80 0.47
C LYS A 263 29.75 9.27 1.92
N PRO A 264 29.83 10.58 2.19
CA PRO A 264 30.02 11.08 3.54
C PRO A 264 28.90 10.53 4.43
N LYS A 265 29.27 9.79 5.49
CA LYS A 265 28.34 9.30 6.50
C LYS A 265 27.63 10.51 7.13
N ASN A 266 26.31 10.44 7.26
CA ASN A 266 25.55 11.49 7.92
C ASN A 266 26.07 11.62 9.37
N PRO A 267 26.36 12.83 9.88
CA PRO A 267 26.89 13.02 11.23
C PRO A 267 26.06 12.33 12.34
N LEU A 268 24.75 12.13 12.12
CA LEU A 268 23.88 11.42 13.06
C LEU A 268 24.08 9.89 13.07
N ASP A 269 24.67 9.31 12.01
CA ASP A 269 25.06 7.89 11.96
C ASP A 269 26.33 7.61 12.80
N LEU A 270 27.04 8.66 13.24
CA LEU A 270 28.23 8.57 14.09
C LEU A 270 27.91 8.70 15.58
N LEU A 271 26.65 9.02 15.94
CA LEU A 271 26.23 9.08 17.33
C LEU A 271 26.19 7.67 17.94
N PRO A 272 26.57 7.52 19.21
CA PRO A 272 26.56 6.22 19.89
C PRO A 272 25.15 5.61 19.84
N PRO A 273 25.00 4.30 19.53
CA PRO A 273 23.69 3.67 19.38
C PRO A 273 22.78 3.99 20.57
N SER A 274 21.59 4.52 20.28
CA SER A 274 20.60 4.81 21.33
C SER A 274 19.94 3.52 21.79
N LYS A 275 19.54 3.48 23.06
CA LYS A 275 18.70 2.41 23.61
C LYS A 275 17.32 2.37 22.94
N MET A 276 16.86 3.50 22.40
CA MET A 276 15.62 3.60 21.63
C MET A 276 15.88 3.32 20.14
N ILE A 277 15.38 2.18 19.65
CA ILE A 277 15.32 1.90 18.21
C ILE A 277 14.10 2.61 17.63
N LEU A 278 14.33 3.70 16.88
CA LEU A 278 13.25 4.56 16.35
C LEU A 278 12.31 3.80 15.41
N ASP A 279 12.83 2.86 14.61
CA ASP A 279 12.02 2.03 13.72
C ASP A 279 11.09 1.10 14.49
N ASP A 280 11.53 0.56 15.63
CA ASP A 280 10.68 -0.24 16.51
C ASP A 280 9.58 0.61 17.15
N TRP A 281 9.91 1.83 17.57
CA TRP A 281 8.91 2.80 18.05
C TRP A 281 7.88 3.12 16.94
N LYS A 282 8.32 3.44 15.72
CA LYS A 282 7.44 3.73 14.59
C LYS A 282 6.56 2.53 14.21
N ARG A 283 7.12 1.33 14.27
CA ARG A 283 6.40 0.07 14.05
C ARG A 283 5.36 -0.15 15.15
N LEU A 284 5.73 0.00 16.41
CA LEU A 284 4.82 -0.11 17.55
C LEU A 284 3.69 0.93 17.47
N TYR A 285 4.02 2.20 17.22
CA TYR A 285 3.06 3.28 17.06
C TYR A 285 2.09 3.03 15.89
N SER A 286 2.57 2.45 14.79
CA SER A 286 1.74 2.08 13.64
C SER A 286 0.84 0.89 13.91
N ASN A 287 1.33 -0.10 14.65
CA ASN A 287 0.63 -1.36 14.91
C ASN A 287 -0.36 -1.26 16.08
N THR A 288 -0.22 -0.27 16.96
CA THR A 288 -1.11 -0.06 18.11
C THR A 288 -2.51 0.47 17.75
N LYS A 289 -2.87 0.56 16.45
CA LYS A 289 -4.24 0.92 16.03
C LYS A 289 -5.22 -0.27 15.97
N THR A 290 -4.77 -1.52 16.06
CA THR A 290 -5.65 -2.70 15.95
C THR A 290 -4.99 -3.93 16.57
N ASN A 291 -5.75 -4.73 17.33
CA ASN A 291 -5.38 -6.00 17.98
C ASN A 291 -4.54 -5.95 19.28
N PHE A 292 -5.25 -5.90 20.42
CA PHE A 292 -4.69 -6.24 21.74
C PHE A 292 -5.23 -7.55 22.35
N ARG A 293 -5.95 -8.38 21.58
CA ARG A 293 -6.35 -9.72 22.04
C ARG A 293 -5.18 -10.71 22.11
N GLU A 294 -4.13 -10.53 21.31
CA GLU A 294 -3.07 -11.55 21.20
C GLU A 294 -1.80 -11.27 22.03
N VAL A 295 -1.52 -10.01 22.37
CA VAL A 295 -0.27 -9.67 23.08
C VAL A 295 -0.39 -9.87 24.60
N ALA A 296 -1.60 -9.83 25.16
CA ALA A 296 -1.81 -10.06 26.60
C ALA A 296 -1.96 -11.56 26.97
N VAL A 297 -2.28 -12.44 26.02
CA VAL A 297 -2.54 -13.86 26.29
C VAL A 297 -1.26 -14.71 26.31
N LYS A 298 -0.15 -14.24 25.73
CA LYS A 298 1.12 -14.98 25.74
C LYS A 298 2.07 -14.64 26.90
N GLY A 299 1.63 -13.85 27.87
CA GLY A 299 2.45 -13.43 29.02
C GLY A 299 2.05 -14.00 30.38
N ILE A 300 0.91 -14.68 30.49
CA ILE A 300 0.44 -15.21 31.78
C ILE A 300 0.51 -16.73 31.76
N ASN A 301 1.62 -17.24 32.29
CA ASN A 301 1.78 -18.62 32.71
C ASN A 301 0.81 -18.84 33.89
N TRP A 302 -0.33 -19.50 33.66
CA TRP A 302 -1.05 -20.15 34.76
C TRP A 302 -0.66 -21.61 34.75
N ARG A 303 0.40 -21.89 35.51
CA ARG A 303 0.62 -23.21 36.08
C ARG A 303 0.14 -23.16 37.53
N ASP A 304 -0.37 -24.30 37.95
CA ASP A 304 -0.47 -24.79 39.32
C ASP A 304 -1.80 -24.66 40.08
N GLU A 305 -2.25 -25.87 40.45
CA GLU A 305 -2.76 -26.28 41.76
C GLU A 305 -4.24 -26.14 42.08
N GLY A 306 -4.83 -27.29 42.42
CA GLY A 306 -6.23 -27.45 42.76
C GLY A 306 -6.57 -27.02 44.18
N SER A 307 -7.84 -26.69 44.37
CA SER A 307 -8.58 -26.96 45.59
C SER A 307 -10.07 -26.98 45.25
N GLU A 308 -10.72 -28.09 45.61
CA GLU A 308 -12.16 -28.20 45.76
C GLU A 308 -12.64 -27.14 46.76
N ILE A 309 -13.74 -26.45 46.44
CA ILE A 309 -14.62 -25.86 47.44
C ILE A 309 -16.04 -26.32 47.10
N ASP A 310 -16.58 -27.08 48.03
CA ASP A 310 -17.91 -27.68 48.04
C ASP A 310 -19.04 -26.64 47.96
N ALA A 311 -20.14 -27.09 47.35
CA ALA A 311 -21.44 -26.46 47.40
C ALA A 311 -22.17 -26.91 48.67
N ASP A 312 -22.41 -25.98 49.59
CA ASP A 312 -23.60 -25.92 50.47
C ASP A 312 -23.39 -24.77 51.47
N ASP A 313 -24.16 -23.70 51.33
CA ASP A 313 -25.00 -23.19 52.40
C ASP A 313 -25.77 -21.95 51.93
N SER A 314 -27.09 -22.14 51.93
CA SER A 314 -28.15 -21.18 51.71
C SER A 314 -28.14 -20.06 52.76
N ASP A 315 -28.29 -18.81 52.32
CA ASP A 315 -29.26 -17.87 52.91
C ASP A 315 -29.38 -16.58 52.08
N GLY A 316 -30.62 -16.25 51.67
CA GLY A 316 -31.00 -14.91 51.24
C GLY A 316 -31.39 -14.69 49.78
N CYS A 317 -32.27 -15.51 49.20
CA CYS A 317 -33.03 -15.15 47.99
C CYS A 317 -34.42 -14.62 48.37
N GLU A 318 -34.62 -13.30 48.32
CA GLU A 318 -35.93 -12.70 48.05
C GLU A 318 -35.77 -11.54 47.08
N GLY A 319 -36.51 -11.60 45.96
CA GLY A 319 -36.88 -10.43 45.16
C GLY A 319 -36.13 -10.20 43.85
N LEU A 320 -36.21 -11.13 42.89
CA LEU A 320 -36.04 -10.81 41.47
C LEU A 320 -37.10 -11.54 40.62
N ASP A 321 -38.34 -11.08 40.77
CA ASP A 321 -39.35 -11.20 39.72
C ASP A 321 -39.68 -9.78 39.23
N GLY A 322 -39.40 -9.53 37.95
CA GLY A 322 -39.88 -8.36 37.23
C GLY A 322 -38.82 -7.30 36.92
N LEU A 323 -37.93 -7.57 35.96
CA LEU A 323 -37.52 -6.57 34.99
C LEU A 323 -37.42 -7.23 33.61
N GLU A 324 -38.40 -6.88 32.78
CA GLU A 324 -38.48 -7.23 31.36
C GLU A 324 -37.18 -6.91 30.63
N PHE A 325 -36.80 -7.81 29.73
CA PHE A 325 -35.82 -7.54 28.67
C PHE A 325 -36.42 -6.51 27.71
N GLU A 326 -36.25 -5.22 28.00
CA GLU A 326 -36.36 -4.16 26.98
C GLU A 326 -34.98 -3.85 26.41
N SER A 327 -34.86 -4.08 25.10
CA SER A 327 -33.74 -3.67 24.26
C SER A 327 -33.48 -2.16 24.38
N ARG A 328 -32.39 -1.78 25.04
CA ARG A 328 -31.77 -0.45 24.89
C ARG A 328 -30.29 -0.59 24.56
N GLU A 329 -30.01 -0.94 23.31
CA GLU A 329 -28.67 -1.07 22.71
C GLU A 329 -27.90 0.25 22.55
N GLY A 330 -28.27 1.33 23.24
CA GLY A 330 -27.69 2.66 23.04
C GLY A 330 -26.73 3.17 24.13
N GLU A 331 -27.05 2.93 25.41
CA GLU A 331 -26.35 3.59 26.53
C GLU A 331 -25.18 2.78 27.09
N THR A 332 -25.24 1.45 26.98
CA THR A 332 -24.15 0.52 27.35
C THR A 332 -22.96 0.66 26.41
N TRP A 333 -23.18 0.95 25.13
CA TRP A 333 -22.13 1.21 24.14
C TRP A 333 -21.35 2.49 24.43
N LYS A 334 -22.01 3.57 24.87
CA LYS A 334 -21.33 4.84 25.18
C LYS A 334 -20.44 4.73 26.43
N LYS A 335 -20.92 4.06 27.49
CA LYS A 335 -20.10 3.78 28.68
C LYS A 335 -18.97 2.78 28.39
N GLY A 336 -19.24 1.77 27.56
CA GLY A 336 -18.24 0.81 27.08
C GLY A 336 -17.14 1.47 26.25
N CYS A 337 -17.49 2.34 25.28
CA CYS A 337 -16.52 3.11 24.50
C CYS A 337 -15.68 4.06 25.36
N ALA A 338 -16.28 4.75 26.34
CA ALA A 338 -15.55 5.65 27.22
C ALA A 338 -14.52 4.92 28.09
N ILE A 339 -14.86 3.75 28.63
CA ILE A 339 -13.93 2.89 29.41
C ILE A 339 -12.85 2.28 28.49
N TRP A 340 -13.22 1.95 27.25
CA TRP A 340 -12.32 1.35 26.25
C TRP A 340 -11.31 2.35 25.64
N HIS A 341 -11.71 3.60 25.43
CA HIS A 341 -10.79 4.69 25.04
C HIS A 341 -9.78 4.98 26.16
N LYS A 342 -10.22 4.97 27.43
CA LYS A 342 -9.34 5.14 28.60
C LYS A 342 -8.29 4.03 28.73
N HIS A 343 -8.63 2.77 28.39
CA HIS A 343 -7.69 1.64 28.44
C HIS A 343 -6.73 1.55 27.22
N LYS A 344 -7.11 2.09 26.05
CA LYS A 344 -6.25 2.18 24.86
C LYS A 344 -5.19 3.28 24.94
N SER A 345 -5.54 4.37 25.61
CA SER A 345 -4.72 5.56 25.86
C SER A 345 -3.43 5.16 26.58
N VAL A 346 -3.56 4.59 27.79
CA VAL A 346 -2.45 4.26 28.70
C VAL A 346 -1.31 3.46 28.04
N LEU A 347 -1.59 2.58 27.08
CA LEU A 347 -0.55 1.68 26.55
C LEU A 347 0.46 2.33 25.57
N ARG A 348 0.05 3.33 24.78
CA ARG A 348 0.96 3.96 23.81
C ARG A 348 1.96 4.88 24.50
N CYS A 349 1.49 5.66 25.47
CA CYS A 349 2.33 6.52 26.26
C CYS A 349 3.21 5.75 27.24
N THR A 350 2.68 4.74 27.95
CA THR A 350 3.53 3.89 28.81
C THR A 350 4.67 3.27 28.00
N ARG A 351 4.37 2.67 26.83
CA ARG A 351 5.44 2.09 26.00
C ARG A 351 6.37 3.11 25.36
N PHE A 352 5.88 4.31 25.03
CA PHE A 352 6.75 5.39 24.57
C PHE A 352 7.81 5.70 25.61
N TRP A 353 7.39 5.96 26.85
CA TRP A 353 8.30 6.30 27.94
C TRP A 353 9.22 5.15 28.36
N ASP A 354 8.77 3.89 28.25
CA ASP A 354 9.62 2.71 28.48
C ASP A 354 10.78 2.61 27.47
N MET A 355 10.51 3.00 26.22
CA MET A 355 11.48 2.97 25.12
C MET A 355 12.29 4.26 25.00
N TYR A 356 11.78 5.38 25.49
CA TYR A 356 12.35 6.70 25.27
C TYR A 356 13.73 6.82 25.91
N ASP A 357 14.71 7.20 25.09
CA ASP A 357 16.09 7.41 25.51
C ASP A 357 16.41 8.91 25.45
N PRO A 358 16.44 9.62 26.61
CA PRO A 358 16.68 11.06 26.68
C PRO A 358 18.11 11.45 26.32
N GLU A 359 19.08 10.53 26.35
CA GLU A 359 20.46 10.79 25.91
C GLU A 359 20.56 10.69 24.39
N GLY A 360 19.82 9.74 23.80
CA GLY A 360 19.81 9.48 22.38
C GLY A 360 18.88 10.38 21.55
N TYR A 361 17.79 10.86 22.14
CA TYR A 361 16.78 11.64 21.42
C TYR A 361 16.36 12.88 22.20
N SER A 362 15.90 13.88 21.45
CA SER A 362 15.28 15.08 22.00
C SER A 362 13.87 15.24 21.48
N LEU A 363 12.97 15.66 22.38
CA LEU A 363 11.60 16.01 22.07
C LEU A 363 11.46 17.51 21.92
N TRP A 364 10.65 17.93 20.96
CA TRP A 364 10.40 19.32 20.63
C TRP A 364 8.92 19.56 20.34
N PHE A 365 8.35 20.59 20.95
CA PHE A 365 7.09 21.16 20.51
C PHE A 365 7.35 22.12 19.34
N CYS A 366 6.45 22.12 18.35
CA CYS A 366 6.42 23.11 17.28
C CYS A 366 5.04 23.77 17.19
N ASP A 367 4.96 25.05 17.49
CA ASP A 367 3.72 25.82 17.40
C ASP A 367 3.79 26.75 16.17
N TYR A 368 2.79 26.71 15.28
CA TYR A 368 2.81 27.55 14.08
C TYR A 368 2.59 29.02 14.41
N LYS A 369 3.42 29.91 13.86
CA LYS A 369 3.44 31.35 14.23
C LYS A 369 2.24 32.14 13.67
N TYR A 370 1.70 31.73 12.52
CA TYR A 370 0.72 32.51 11.75
C TYR A 370 -0.67 31.86 11.75
N ASN A 371 -1.16 31.42 12.91
CA ASN A 371 -2.45 30.72 12.98
C ASN A 371 -3.62 31.57 12.48
N ASP A 372 -3.57 32.91 12.64
CA ASP A 372 -4.63 33.81 12.18
C ASP A 372 -4.88 33.75 10.66
N GLU A 373 -3.90 33.31 9.87
CA GLU A 373 -4.02 33.15 8.42
C GLU A 373 -4.74 31.84 8.01
N ASN A 374 -4.95 30.92 8.95
CA ASN A 374 -5.53 29.61 8.69
C ASN A 374 -7.06 29.66 8.77
N THR A 375 -7.70 30.34 7.81
CA THR A 375 -9.16 30.52 7.79
C THR A 375 -9.93 29.40 7.09
N VAL A 376 -9.23 28.52 6.36
CA VAL A 376 -9.85 27.46 5.55
C VAL A 376 -9.22 26.11 5.89
N SER A 377 -10.04 25.19 6.41
CA SER A 377 -9.61 23.90 6.95
C SER A 377 -8.79 23.07 5.96
N PHE A 378 -9.30 22.85 4.75
CA PHE A 378 -8.59 22.03 3.75
C PHE A 378 -7.25 22.65 3.31
N VAL A 379 -7.14 23.97 3.30
CA VAL A 379 -5.90 24.67 2.97
C VAL A 379 -4.88 24.45 4.09
N THR A 380 -5.28 24.60 5.35
CA THR A 380 -4.44 24.32 6.52
C THR A 380 -3.97 22.87 6.54
N LEU A 381 -4.84 21.92 6.23
CA LEU A 381 -4.48 20.49 6.12
C LEU A 381 -3.44 20.24 5.02
N ASN A 382 -3.57 20.90 3.86
CA ASN A 382 -2.61 20.80 2.77
C ASN A 382 -1.27 21.44 3.12
N LYS A 383 -1.26 22.58 3.82
CA LYS A 383 -0.03 23.23 4.34
C LYS A 383 0.74 22.26 5.25
N VAL A 384 0.07 21.64 6.22
CA VAL A 384 0.69 20.63 7.11
C VAL A 384 1.20 19.43 6.30
N GLY A 385 0.43 18.95 5.32
CA GLY A 385 0.88 17.86 4.43
C GLY A 385 2.15 18.19 3.64
N GLY A 386 2.24 19.41 3.10
CA GLY A 386 3.43 19.89 2.39
C GLY A 386 4.66 20.01 3.30
N PHE A 387 4.47 20.48 4.54
CA PHE A 387 5.54 20.51 5.54
C PHE A 387 6.09 19.11 5.82
N LEU A 388 5.21 18.11 6.03
CA LEU A 388 5.63 16.73 6.25
C LEU A 388 6.39 16.12 5.05
N GLN A 389 6.05 16.50 3.82
CA GLN A 389 6.77 16.06 2.62
C GLN A 389 8.18 16.66 2.54
N ARG A 390 8.36 17.92 2.95
CA ARG A 390 9.69 18.55 2.99
C ARG A 390 10.57 17.98 4.10
N MET A 391 9.95 17.46 5.17
CA MET A 391 10.65 16.78 6.26
C MET A 391 11.15 15.37 5.91
N ASP A 392 10.88 14.84 4.71
CA ASP A 392 11.19 13.45 4.32
C ASP A 392 12.69 13.10 4.43
N LEU A 393 13.58 14.08 4.25
CA LEU A 393 15.04 13.95 4.47
C LEU A 393 15.38 13.52 5.91
N ALA A 394 14.53 13.90 6.88
CA ALA A 394 14.66 13.55 8.29
C ALA A 394 14.00 12.21 8.63
N ARG A 395 13.34 11.52 7.68
CA ARG A 395 12.52 10.33 7.96
C ARG A 395 13.30 9.26 8.73
N LYS A 396 14.57 9.02 8.40
CA LYS A 396 15.40 8.03 9.12
C LYS A 396 15.68 8.41 10.59
N TYR A 397 15.69 9.70 10.91
CA TYR A 397 16.19 10.23 12.19
C TYR A 397 15.12 10.92 13.04
N ALA A 398 13.89 10.99 12.54
CA ALA A 398 12.82 11.73 13.21
C ALA A 398 11.49 10.97 13.21
N PHE A 399 10.69 11.24 14.23
CA PHE A 399 9.26 10.92 14.30
C PHE A 399 8.52 12.20 14.66
N GLY A 400 7.39 12.46 14.01
CA GLY A 400 6.65 13.71 14.20
C GLY A 400 5.15 13.48 14.27
N LYS A 401 4.46 14.39 14.95
CA LYS A 401 3.01 14.47 14.99
C LYS A 401 2.60 15.92 14.81
N MET A 402 1.68 16.17 13.89
CA MET A 402 1.12 17.49 13.63
C MET A 402 -0.39 17.43 13.83
N LEU A 403 -0.91 18.27 14.73
CA LEU A 403 -2.31 18.42 15.04
C LEU A 403 -2.83 19.72 14.41
N VAL A 404 -4.00 19.65 13.80
CA VAL A 404 -4.80 20.81 13.39
C VAL A 404 -5.98 20.89 14.33
N ILE A 405 -6.09 22.02 15.03
CA ILE A 405 -6.98 22.20 16.17
C ILE A 405 -7.93 23.37 15.87
N GLY A 406 -9.18 23.24 16.29
CA GLY A 406 -10.25 24.23 16.12
C GLY A 406 -11.42 23.68 15.30
N SER A 407 -12.65 23.95 15.76
CA SER A 407 -13.88 23.67 15.02
C SER A 407 -14.26 24.77 14.03
N GLU A 408 -13.78 25.99 14.28
CA GLU A 408 -14.00 27.19 13.47
C GLU A 408 -12.67 27.91 13.23
N PRO A 409 -12.54 28.69 12.15
CA PRO A 409 -11.34 29.47 11.90
C PRO A 409 -11.11 30.57 12.95
N PRO A 410 -9.85 30.92 13.25
CA PRO A 410 -8.62 30.40 12.67
C PRO A 410 -8.19 29.03 13.24
N PHE A 411 -7.77 28.11 12.36
CA PHE A 411 -7.28 26.79 12.76
C PHE A 411 -5.84 26.86 13.27
N LYS A 412 -5.60 26.30 14.46
CA LYS A 412 -4.27 26.27 15.09
C LYS A 412 -3.51 25.03 14.67
N VAL A 413 -2.23 25.20 14.33
CA VAL A 413 -1.34 24.07 13.99
C VAL A 413 -0.30 23.93 15.09
N LYS A 414 -0.27 22.74 15.70
CA LYS A 414 0.69 22.38 16.75
C LYS A 414 1.33 21.04 16.42
N GLY A 415 2.56 20.81 16.85
CA GLY A 415 3.23 19.53 16.62
C GLY A 415 4.22 19.13 17.70
N LEU A 416 4.54 17.85 17.67
CA LEU A 416 5.48 17.16 18.53
C LEU A 416 6.48 16.41 17.66
N TRP A 417 7.76 16.66 17.87
CA TRP A 417 8.84 16.04 17.10
C TRP A 417 9.86 15.40 18.01
N LEU A 418 10.22 14.17 17.67
CA LEU A 418 11.30 13.40 18.24
C LEU A 418 12.43 13.38 17.21
N PHE A 419 13.58 13.96 17.56
CA PHE A 419 14.77 13.95 16.71
C PHE A 419 15.89 13.14 17.35
N ARG A 420 16.67 12.45 16.51
CA ARG A 420 17.91 11.80 16.93
C ARG A 420 18.96 12.85 17.29
N GLY A 421 19.51 12.74 18.50
CA GLY A 421 20.45 13.72 19.06
C GLY A 421 19.75 14.75 19.95
N GLN A 422 20.54 15.68 20.49
CA GLN A 422 20.08 16.66 21.48
C GLN A 422 19.54 17.97 20.89
N GLU A 423 19.73 18.15 19.59
CA GLU A 423 19.35 19.34 18.83
C GLU A 423 18.55 18.93 17.59
N ILE A 424 17.79 19.88 17.04
CA ILE A 424 17.15 19.69 15.74
C ILE A 424 18.27 19.55 14.69
N PRO A 425 18.28 18.49 13.86
CA PRO A 425 19.39 18.26 12.95
C PRO A 425 19.58 19.42 11.96
N GLN A 426 20.82 19.92 11.84
CA GLN A 426 21.13 21.12 11.05
C GLN A 426 20.72 20.98 9.57
N PHE A 427 20.81 19.77 8.99
CA PHE A 427 20.37 19.56 7.61
C PHE A 427 18.86 19.76 7.43
N VAL A 428 18.07 19.53 8.48
CA VAL A 428 16.62 19.80 8.45
C VAL A 428 16.38 21.30 8.44
N ILE A 429 17.13 22.05 9.25
CA ILE A 429 17.04 23.52 9.31
C ILE A 429 17.45 24.13 7.96
N ASN A 430 18.52 23.62 7.34
CA ASN A 430 19.05 24.16 6.09
C ASN A 430 18.15 23.87 4.87
N GLU A 431 17.54 22.68 4.80
CA GLU A 431 16.78 22.24 3.63
C GLU A 431 15.27 22.52 3.75
N CYS A 432 14.74 22.63 4.98
CA CYS A 432 13.33 22.89 5.24
C CYS A 432 13.13 24.34 5.72
N TYR A 433 12.94 25.26 4.77
CA TYR A 433 12.70 26.68 5.06
C TYR A 433 11.43 26.92 5.91
N ASP A 434 10.48 25.98 5.92
CA ASP A 434 9.28 26.04 6.77
C ASP A 434 9.59 25.97 8.27
N MET A 435 10.77 25.47 8.67
CA MET A 435 11.15 25.35 10.07
C MET A 435 11.08 26.71 10.79
N GLU A 436 11.32 27.81 10.07
CA GLU A 436 11.23 29.18 10.59
C GLU A 436 9.80 29.65 10.82
N LEU A 437 8.80 29.01 10.20
CA LEU A 437 7.38 29.34 10.36
C LEU A 437 6.80 28.78 11.67
N TYR A 438 7.55 27.92 12.37
CA TYR A 438 7.19 27.35 13.65
C TYR A 438 8.07 27.90 14.76
N GLU A 439 7.51 28.05 15.95
CA GLU A 439 8.25 28.25 17.18
C GLU A 439 8.60 26.89 17.77
N TRP A 440 9.90 26.60 17.90
CA TRP A 440 10.39 25.31 18.41
C TRP A 440 10.81 25.44 19.86
N LYS A 441 10.24 24.61 20.73
CA LYS A 441 10.56 24.55 22.17
C LYS A 441 10.97 23.14 22.54
N LYS A 442 12.16 22.97 23.09
CA LYS A 442 12.61 21.66 23.60
C LYS A 442 11.73 21.27 24.77
N VAL A 443 11.24 20.04 24.77
CA VAL A 443 10.38 19.51 25.83
C VAL A 443 11.23 19.23 27.06
N ASP A 444 10.79 19.77 28.21
CA ASP A 444 11.31 19.39 29.51
C ASP A 444 10.54 18.17 30.03
N ILE A 445 11.22 17.03 30.12
CA ILE A 445 10.62 15.75 30.56
C ILE A 445 10.42 15.73 32.09
N SER A 446 11.10 16.61 32.82
CA SER A 446 10.94 16.75 34.26
C SER A 446 9.66 17.51 34.64
N ASP A 447 9.14 18.31 33.71
CA ASP A 447 7.88 19.03 33.84
C ASP A 447 6.69 18.11 33.54
N ALA A 448 5.85 17.88 34.54
CA ALA A 448 4.70 17.00 34.46
C ALA A 448 3.66 17.48 33.43
N ASP A 449 3.49 18.80 33.27
CA ASP A 449 2.50 19.37 32.35
C ASP A 449 2.96 19.21 30.91
N GLN A 450 4.26 19.38 30.64
CA GLN A 450 4.83 19.14 29.32
C GLN A 450 4.82 17.65 28.97
N LYS A 451 5.10 16.78 29.95
CA LYS A 451 5.03 15.33 29.76
C LYS A 451 3.61 14.88 29.42
N GLU A 452 2.61 15.47 30.08
CA GLU A 452 1.21 15.18 29.80
C GLU A 452 0.78 15.72 28.43
N ARG A 453 1.25 16.92 28.04
CA ARG A 453 1.04 17.45 26.69
C ARG A 453 1.62 16.53 25.61
N VAL A 454 2.82 15.95 25.84
CA VAL A 454 3.39 14.93 24.94
C VAL A 454 2.48 13.71 24.84
N ASN A 455 1.93 13.22 25.96
CA ASN A 455 1.03 12.08 25.95
C ASN A 455 -0.20 12.34 25.08
N GLN A 456 -0.84 13.48 25.31
CA GLN A 456 -2.04 13.89 24.58
C GLN A 456 -1.79 13.98 23.06
N MET A 457 -0.62 14.47 22.65
CA MET A 457 -0.25 14.54 21.23
C MET A 457 0.06 13.17 20.61
N ILE A 458 0.71 12.26 21.35
CA ILE A 458 0.97 10.88 20.88
C ILE A 458 -0.34 10.11 20.70
N GLU A 459 -1.30 10.32 21.60
CA GLU A 459 -2.56 9.59 21.65
C GLU A 459 -3.68 10.12 20.75
N ASP A 460 -3.49 11.29 20.11
CA ASP A 460 -4.55 12.00 19.41
C ASP A 460 -5.72 12.35 20.34
N TYR A 461 -5.41 12.82 21.56
CA TYR A 461 -6.40 13.13 22.59
C TYR A 461 -7.35 14.25 22.12
N GLU A 462 -8.65 14.06 22.31
CA GLU A 462 -9.69 15.02 21.94
C GLU A 462 -10.66 15.25 23.11
N PRO A 463 -10.95 16.51 23.51
CA PRO A 463 -10.40 17.76 22.97
C PRO A 463 -8.94 18.00 23.41
N PHE A 464 -8.11 18.55 22.52
CA PHE A 464 -6.72 18.88 22.80
C PHE A 464 -6.62 20.33 23.28
N GLU A 465 -6.05 20.57 24.46
CA GLU A 465 -5.97 21.90 25.10
C GLU A 465 -7.34 22.63 25.18
N GLY A 466 -8.44 21.86 25.29
CA GLY A 466 -9.80 22.39 25.38
C GLY A 466 -10.45 22.74 24.03
N GLU A 467 -9.76 22.51 22.91
CA GLU A 467 -10.27 22.75 21.55
C GLU A 467 -10.46 21.43 20.78
N ALA A 468 -11.40 21.42 19.83
CA ALA A 468 -11.68 20.25 19.01
C ALA A 468 -10.49 19.88 18.12
N LEU A 469 -10.21 18.59 17.96
CA LEU A 469 -9.13 18.10 17.13
C LEU A 469 -9.65 17.86 15.71
N LEU A 470 -9.29 18.72 14.76
CA LEU A 470 -9.76 18.62 13.38
C LEU A 470 -9.06 17.52 12.58
N ASP A 471 -7.74 17.41 12.72
CA ASP A 471 -6.95 16.34 12.09
C ASP A 471 -5.62 16.12 12.84
N ALA A 472 -5.07 14.93 12.71
CA ALA A 472 -3.82 14.53 13.34
C ALA A 472 -2.93 13.73 12.39
N LYS A 473 -1.94 14.39 11.80
CA LYS A 473 -0.99 13.79 10.85
C LYS A 473 0.25 13.28 11.56
N CYS A 474 0.73 12.11 11.15
CA CYS A 474 1.93 11.48 11.69
C CYS A 474 3.03 11.41 10.64
N PHE A 475 4.23 11.82 11.04
CA PHE A 475 5.47 11.69 10.29
C PHE A 475 6.29 10.54 10.88
N LYS A 476 6.59 9.55 10.05
CA LYS A 476 7.33 8.35 10.42
C LYS A 476 8.14 7.84 9.26
#